data_AF-A0A524M945-F1
#
_entry.id   AF-A0A524M945-F1
#
_cell.length_a   1.000
_cell.length_b   1.000
_cell.length_c   1.000
_cell.angle_alpha   90.00
_cell.angle_beta   90.00
_cell.angle_gamma   90.00
#
_symmetry.space_group_name_H-M   'P 1'
#
loop_
_entity.id
_entity.type
_entity.pdbx_description
1 polymer ?
#
loop_
_entity_poly.entity_id
_entity_poly.type
_entity_poly.pdbx_seq_one_letter_code
_entity_poly.pdbx_strand_id
1 'polypeptide(L)'
;MRYAYGILIGAILPGVIFLGASANRIAGIGDVQSVLDELWGVYQIWFVASIVLAILPLLIIFFVRKDMFREFLIFEAGGFGLFAPMWLFIATEISGSPWYSILIEGITRGLVGFGPGGDIIGIDVSNIFLIPFLALSVVTGLIFLRPSFITKYGHTGELPELIELKEDTVTKGGSPIDAEMPEIHAPKPTADSVASLRDILMEHGTTDPVINLILNSGIGTTTELAATSADQLAIITGLGKREAEDLLMAVQKKIWFGDI
;
A
#
# COMPACT_ATOMS: atom_id res chain seq x y z
N MET A 1 13.01 -0.24 -6.89
CA MET A 1 12.69 0.48 -8.16
C MET A 1 11.46 -0.04 -8.91
N ARG A 2 11.05 -1.33 -8.76
CA ARG A 2 9.92 -1.92 -9.51
C ARG A 2 8.58 -1.18 -9.32
N TYR A 3 8.31 -0.72 -8.10
CA TYR A 3 7.11 0.02 -7.72
C TYR A 3 6.94 1.37 -8.43
N ALA A 4 8.04 2.08 -8.67
CA ALA A 4 8.00 3.42 -9.26
C ALA A 4 7.52 3.39 -10.72
N TYR A 5 7.85 2.33 -11.46
CA TYR A 5 7.46 2.21 -12.87
C TYR A 5 5.97 1.92 -13.05
N GLY A 6 5.37 1.06 -12.20
CA GLY A 6 3.92 0.78 -12.26
C GLY A 6 3.08 2.01 -11.92
N ILE A 7 3.49 2.76 -10.89
CA ILE A 7 2.84 4.02 -10.51
C ILE A 7 3.03 5.08 -11.60
N LEU A 8 4.23 5.18 -12.18
CA LEU A 8 4.54 6.16 -13.21
C LEU A 8 3.75 5.90 -14.50
N ILE A 9 3.62 4.64 -14.91
CA ILE A 9 2.76 4.26 -16.05
C ILE A 9 1.30 4.59 -15.74
N GLY A 10 0.79 4.13 -14.59
CA GLY A 10 -0.59 4.42 -14.15
C GLY A 10 -0.88 5.92 -13.97
N ALA A 11 0.14 6.73 -13.68
CA ALA A 11 0.02 8.18 -13.55
C ALA A 11 0.06 8.91 -14.90
N ILE A 12 0.93 8.51 -15.82
CA ILE A 12 1.14 9.22 -17.09
C ILE A 12 0.03 8.88 -18.10
N LEU A 13 -0.45 7.65 -18.07
CA LEU A 13 -1.38 7.13 -19.08
C LEU A 13 -2.74 7.86 -19.10
N PRO A 14 -3.38 8.17 -17.95
CA PRO A 14 -4.53 9.07 -17.92
C PRO A 14 -4.23 10.44 -18.54
N GLY A 15 -3.02 10.98 -18.31
CA GLY A 15 -2.58 12.24 -18.89
C GLY A 15 -2.55 12.20 -20.41
N VAL A 16 -1.97 11.15 -21.00
CA VAL A 16 -1.94 10.95 -22.46
C VAL A 16 -3.36 10.86 -23.03
N ILE A 17 -4.27 10.15 -22.35
CA ILE A 17 -5.67 10.03 -22.75
C ILE A 17 -6.36 11.41 -22.77
N PHE A 18 -6.31 12.13 -21.64
CA PHE A 18 -7.05 13.38 -21.50
C PHE A 18 -6.44 14.54 -22.29
N LEU A 19 -5.10 14.60 -22.43
CA LEU A 19 -4.45 15.63 -23.25
C LEU A 19 -4.78 15.50 -24.74
N GLY A 20 -4.97 14.28 -25.25
CA GLY A 20 -5.44 14.08 -26.62
C GLY A 20 -6.87 14.59 -26.85
N ALA A 21 -7.74 14.48 -25.84
CA ALA A 21 -9.07 15.09 -25.88
C ALA A 21 -8.99 16.63 -25.90
N SER A 22 -8.11 17.20 -25.07
CA SER A 22 -7.88 18.65 -25.04
C SER A 22 -7.31 19.19 -26.33
N ALA A 23 -6.32 18.51 -26.93
CA ALA A 23 -5.73 18.92 -28.20
C ALA A 23 -6.76 18.98 -29.34
N ASN A 24 -7.64 17.98 -29.42
CA ASN A 24 -8.72 17.98 -30.41
C ASN A 24 -9.74 19.09 -30.17
N ARG A 25 -10.08 19.36 -28.90
CA ARG A 25 -11.00 20.45 -28.55
C ARG A 25 -10.42 21.82 -28.92
N ILE A 26 -9.12 22.04 -28.70
CA ILE A 26 -8.43 23.27 -29.09
C ILE A 26 -8.39 23.40 -30.62
N ALA A 27 -8.08 22.32 -31.33
CA ALA A 27 -8.02 22.29 -32.79
C ALA A 27 -9.38 22.57 -33.44
N GLY A 28 -10.49 22.13 -32.83
CA GLY A 28 -11.84 22.34 -33.36
C GLY A 28 -12.45 23.73 -33.12
N ILE A 29 -11.74 24.67 -32.48
CA ILE A 29 -12.28 26.02 -32.22
C ILE A 29 -12.30 26.83 -33.53
N GLY A 30 -13.49 27.10 -34.04
CA GLY A 30 -13.71 27.99 -35.19
C GLY A 30 -13.68 27.30 -36.57
N ASP A 31 -13.68 25.97 -36.61
CA ASP A 31 -13.52 25.20 -37.83
C ASP A 31 -14.84 24.84 -38.55
N VAL A 32 -14.72 24.49 -39.84
CA VAL A 32 -15.83 24.02 -40.69
C VAL A 32 -16.22 22.59 -40.33
N GLN A 33 -17.51 22.24 -40.46
CA GLN A 33 -18.06 20.92 -40.07
C GLN A 33 -17.24 19.72 -40.59
N SER A 34 -16.68 19.78 -41.79
CA SER A 34 -15.84 18.71 -42.36
C SER A 34 -14.55 18.47 -41.57
N VAL A 35 -13.93 19.52 -41.01
CA VAL A 35 -12.70 19.41 -40.21
C VAL A 35 -13.02 18.86 -38.82
N LEU A 36 -14.18 19.21 -38.26
CA LEU A 36 -14.66 18.64 -37.00
C LEU A 36 -14.90 17.13 -37.11
N ASP A 37 -15.43 16.65 -38.23
CA ASP A 37 -15.65 15.22 -38.47
C ASP A 37 -14.30 14.46 -38.60
N GLU A 38 -13.29 15.04 -39.25
CA GLU A 38 -11.93 14.47 -39.31
C GLU A 38 -11.24 14.44 -37.93
N LEU A 39 -11.30 15.55 -37.17
CA LEU A 39 -10.76 15.62 -35.81
C LEU A 39 -11.43 14.61 -34.87
N TRP A 40 -12.74 14.38 -35.05
CA TRP A 40 -13.45 13.34 -34.31
C TRP A 40 -12.95 11.94 -34.64
N GLY A 41 -12.69 11.64 -35.91
CA GLY A 41 -12.08 10.36 -36.31
C GLY A 41 -10.68 10.17 -35.71
N VAL A 42 -9.85 11.22 -35.73
CA VAL A 42 -8.52 11.20 -35.10
C VAL A 42 -8.63 10.96 -33.59
N TYR A 43 -9.58 11.61 -32.93
CA TYR A 43 -9.85 11.42 -31.51
C TYR A 43 -10.28 9.99 -31.18
N GLN A 44 -11.16 9.38 -31.98
CA GLN A 44 -11.58 8.00 -31.79
C GLN A 44 -10.38 7.03 -31.86
N ILE A 45 -9.53 7.19 -32.88
CA ILE A 45 -8.31 6.38 -33.04
C ILE A 45 -7.39 6.58 -31.84
N TRP A 46 -7.18 7.82 -31.40
CA TRP A 46 -6.36 8.14 -30.23
C TRP A 46 -6.90 7.51 -28.95
N PHE A 47 -8.21 7.60 -28.72
CA PHE A 47 -8.87 7.04 -27.55
C PHE A 47 -8.73 5.51 -27.51
N VAL A 48 -9.02 4.84 -28.63
CA VAL A 48 -8.87 3.38 -28.74
C VAL A 48 -7.41 2.95 -28.58
N ALA A 49 -6.47 3.65 -29.24
CA ALA A 49 -5.04 3.36 -29.12
C ALA A 49 -4.55 3.52 -27.68
N SER A 50 -5.07 4.53 -26.96
CA SER A 50 -4.70 4.75 -25.55
C SER A 50 -5.25 3.67 -24.63
N ILE A 51 -6.48 3.17 -24.87
CA ILE A 51 -7.03 2.00 -24.14
C ILE A 51 -6.16 0.76 -24.40
N VAL A 52 -5.78 0.51 -25.65
CA VAL A 52 -4.89 -0.60 -25.99
C VAL A 52 -3.55 -0.43 -25.27
N LEU A 53 -2.99 0.77 -25.23
CA LEU A 53 -1.74 1.08 -24.54
C LEU A 53 -1.84 0.90 -23.02
N ALA A 54 -3.02 1.08 -22.42
CA ALA A 54 -3.27 0.76 -21.00
C ALA A 54 -3.30 -0.75 -20.75
N ILE A 55 -3.99 -1.50 -21.60
CA ILE A 55 -4.24 -2.93 -21.38
C ILE A 55 -3.03 -3.78 -21.77
N LEU A 56 -2.26 -3.35 -22.77
CA LEU A 56 -1.17 -4.13 -23.36
C LEU A 56 -0.03 -4.44 -22.36
N PRO A 57 0.46 -3.48 -21.54
CA PRO A 57 1.41 -3.78 -20.47
C PRO A 57 0.88 -4.82 -19.47
N LEU A 58 -0.39 -4.73 -19.07
CA LEU A 58 -1.04 -5.70 -18.18
C LEU A 58 -1.06 -7.09 -18.81
N LEU A 59 -1.42 -7.20 -20.09
CA LEU A 59 -1.44 -8.46 -20.82
C LEU A 59 -0.04 -9.06 -20.95
N ILE A 60 0.96 -8.25 -21.32
CA ILE A 60 2.35 -8.73 -21.43
C ILE A 60 2.83 -9.28 -20.10
N ILE A 61 2.60 -8.56 -19.00
CA ILE A 61 3.02 -9.00 -17.67
C ILE A 61 2.24 -10.25 -17.24
N PHE A 62 0.95 -10.34 -17.56
CA PHE A 62 0.17 -11.53 -17.30
C PHE A 62 0.72 -12.78 -17.99
N PHE A 63 1.20 -12.68 -19.23
CA PHE A 63 1.77 -13.82 -19.95
C PHE A 63 3.23 -14.12 -19.60
N VAL A 64 4.04 -13.08 -19.38
CA VAL A 64 5.51 -13.23 -19.20
C VAL A 64 5.89 -13.37 -17.72
N ARG A 65 5.22 -12.69 -16.79
CA ARG A 65 5.54 -12.65 -15.35
C ARG A 65 4.29 -12.65 -14.47
N LYS A 66 3.63 -13.81 -14.41
CA LYS A 66 2.42 -14.06 -13.61
C LYS A 66 2.59 -13.77 -12.11
N ASP A 67 3.80 -13.97 -11.60
CA ASP A 67 4.20 -13.68 -10.22
C ASP A 67 4.11 -12.18 -9.89
N MET A 68 4.50 -11.33 -10.84
CA MET A 68 4.48 -9.86 -10.68
C MET A 68 3.16 -9.21 -11.11
N PHE A 69 2.29 -9.94 -11.80
CA PHE A 69 1.06 -9.39 -12.40
C PHE A 69 0.16 -8.71 -11.36
N ARG A 70 -0.06 -9.37 -10.21
CA ARG A 70 -0.93 -8.82 -9.16
C ARG A 70 -0.37 -7.52 -8.58
N GLU A 71 0.93 -7.48 -8.36
CA GLU A 71 1.63 -6.30 -7.86
C GLU A 71 1.49 -5.14 -8.84
N PHE A 72 1.83 -5.38 -10.11
CA PHE A 72 1.76 -4.38 -11.16
C PHE A 72 0.34 -3.85 -11.36
N LEU A 73 -0.67 -4.72 -11.32
CA LEU A 73 -2.08 -4.33 -11.43
C LEU A 73 -2.50 -3.40 -10.28
N ILE A 74 -2.07 -3.67 -9.04
CA ILE A 74 -2.38 -2.80 -7.88
C ILE A 74 -1.74 -1.42 -8.07
N PHE A 75 -0.50 -1.35 -8.53
CA PHE A 75 0.19 -0.07 -8.75
C PHE A 75 -0.37 0.72 -9.92
N GLU A 76 -0.70 0.06 -11.03
CA GLU A 76 -1.28 0.69 -12.19
C GLU A 76 -2.70 1.16 -11.91
N ALA A 77 -3.56 0.32 -11.32
CA ALA A 77 -4.92 0.72 -10.93
C ALA A 77 -4.91 1.80 -9.86
N GLY A 78 -3.97 1.74 -8.91
CA GLY A 78 -3.78 2.77 -7.89
C GLY A 78 -3.34 4.10 -8.48
N GLY A 79 -2.35 4.08 -9.38
CA GLY A 79 -1.88 5.25 -10.10
C GLY A 79 -2.98 5.85 -11.00
N PHE A 80 -3.65 5.01 -11.79
CA PHE A 80 -4.74 5.43 -12.65
C PHE A 80 -5.87 6.07 -11.82
N GLY A 81 -6.30 5.43 -10.74
CA GLY A 81 -7.37 5.93 -9.87
C GLY A 81 -7.04 7.27 -9.21
N LEU A 82 -5.81 7.46 -8.76
CA LEU A 82 -5.36 8.69 -8.10
C LEU A 82 -5.15 9.84 -9.09
N PHE A 83 -4.49 9.56 -10.22
CA PHE A 83 -4.03 10.59 -11.15
C PHE A 83 -5.02 10.91 -12.28
N ALA A 84 -5.97 10.02 -12.61
CA ALA A 84 -6.95 10.29 -13.64
C ALA A 84 -7.82 11.53 -13.35
N PRO A 85 -8.37 11.73 -12.14
CA PRO A 85 -9.12 12.95 -11.81
C PRO A 85 -8.26 14.23 -11.93
N MET A 86 -7.00 14.15 -11.50
CA MET A 86 -6.07 15.28 -11.60
C MET A 86 -5.80 15.64 -13.07
N TRP A 87 -5.48 14.65 -13.90
CA TRP A 87 -5.25 14.87 -15.33
C TRP A 87 -6.48 15.36 -16.06
N LEU A 88 -7.68 14.89 -15.69
CA LEU A 88 -8.93 15.39 -16.23
C LEU A 88 -9.05 16.91 -15.99
N PHE A 89 -8.85 17.38 -14.75
CA PHE A 89 -8.94 18.81 -14.44
C PHE A 89 -7.89 19.65 -15.18
N ILE A 90 -6.64 19.18 -15.22
CA ILE A 90 -5.56 19.86 -15.94
C ILE A 90 -5.85 19.94 -17.43
N ALA A 91 -6.27 18.82 -18.03
CA ALA A 91 -6.60 18.74 -19.45
C ALA A 91 -7.77 19.67 -19.80
N THR A 92 -8.79 19.75 -18.95
CA THR A 92 -9.93 20.66 -19.16
C THR A 92 -9.50 22.12 -19.15
N GLU A 93 -8.67 22.54 -18.19
CA GLU A 93 -8.10 23.89 -18.16
C GLU A 93 -7.27 24.19 -19.42
N ILE A 94 -6.40 23.27 -19.83
CA ILE A 94 -5.61 23.41 -21.07
C ILE A 94 -6.52 23.56 -22.29
N SER A 95 -7.67 22.89 -22.31
CA SER A 95 -8.64 22.98 -23.40
C SER A 95 -9.42 24.30 -23.46
N GLY A 96 -9.15 25.24 -22.54
CA GLY A 96 -9.77 26.56 -22.47
C GLY A 96 -11.11 26.59 -21.73
N SER A 97 -11.50 25.50 -21.07
CA SER A 97 -12.70 25.44 -20.22
C SER A 97 -12.29 25.39 -18.75
N PRO A 98 -12.96 26.11 -17.84
CA PRO A 98 -12.59 26.08 -16.44
C PRO A 98 -12.80 24.68 -15.87
N TRP A 99 -11.88 24.17 -15.04
CA TRP A 99 -11.98 22.80 -14.48
C TRP A 99 -13.28 22.57 -13.71
N TYR A 100 -13.83 23.62 -13.06
CA TYR A 100 -15.06 23.52 -12.28
C TYR A 100 -16.30 23.29 -13.16
N SER A 101 -16.22 23.56 -14.47
CA SER A 101 -17.31 23.24 -15.42
C SER A 101 -17.65 21.76 -15.42
N ILE A 102 -16.66 20.89 -15.22
CA ILE A 102 -16.84 19.44 -15.10
C ILE A 102 -17.76 19.08 -13.92
N LEU A 103 -17.66 19.83 -12.82
CA LEU A 103 -18.43 19.56 -11.61
C LEU A 103 -19.86 20.12 -11.69
N ILE A 104 -20.08 21.16 -12.49
CA ILE A 104 -21.38 21.82 -12.62
C ILE A 104 -22.19 21.23 -13.78
N GLU A 105 -21.55 21.06 -14.93
CA GLU A 105 -22.20 20.70 -16.20
C GLU A 105 -21.95 19.24 -16.58
N GLY A 106 -20.90 18.62 -16.06
CA GLY A 106 -20.47 17.27 -16.44
C GLY A 106 -19.52 17.27 -17.64
N ILE A 107 -19.37 16.10 -18.27
CA ILE A 107 -18.56 15.93 -19.49
C ILE A 107 -19.51 15.83 -20.68
N THR A 108 -19.38 16.74 -21.65
CA THR A 108 -20.13 16.70 -22.91
C THR A 108 -19.24 16.22 -24.04
N ARG A 109 -19.64 15.15 -24.73
CA ARG A 109 -18.93 14.50 -25.84
C ARG A 109 -17.45 14.19 -25.58
N GLY A 110 -17.06 14.10 -24.32
CA GLY A 110 -15.66 13.91 -23.92
C GLY A 110 -15.24 12.45 -23.78
N LEU A 111 -16.16 11.50 -24.01
CA LEU A 111 -15.89 10.07 -24.02
C LEU A 111 -16.46 9.43 -25.27
N VAL A 112 -15.78 8.41 -25.77
CA VAL A 112 -16.21 7.63 -26.93
C VAL A 112 -16.96 6.39 -26.44
N GLY A 113 -18.13 6.10 -27.01
CA GLY A 113 -18.79 4.81 -26.77
C GLY A 113 -19.81 4.43 -27.81
N PHE A 114 -20.48 3.30 -27.57
CA PHE A 114 -21.37 2.66 -28.54
C PHE A 114 -22.78 3.21 -28.42
N GLY A 115 -23.28 3.76 -29.53
CA GLY A 115 -24.67 4.17 -29.68
C GLY A 115 -25.61 2.98 -29.90
N PRO A 116 -26.93 3.20 -29.80
CA PRO A 116 -27.95 2.16 -29.96
C PRO A 116 -27.93 1.45 -31.32
N GLY A 117 -27.35 2.08 -32.36
CA GLY A 117 -27.21 1.54 -33.71
C GLY A 117 -25.88 0.81 -33.99
N GLY A 118 -24.97 0.72 -33.01
CA GLY A 118 -23.62 0.20 -33.21
C GLY A 118 -22.59 1.24 -33.68
N ASP A 119 -23.04 2.48 -33.94
CA ASP A 119 -22.16 3.59 -34.28
C ASP A 119 -21.37 4.09 -33.05
N ILE A 120 -20.19 4.63 -33.31
CA ILE A 120 -19.33 5.22 -32.28
C ILE A 120 -19.72 6.69 -32.10
N ILE A 121 -20.30 7.02 -30.95
CA ILE A 121 -20.78 8.37 -30.61
C ILE A 121 -20.09 8.93 -29.37
N GLY A 122 -20.10 10.27 -29.25
CA GLY A 122 -19.67 10.94 -28.03
C GLY A 122 -20.71 10.74 -26.92
N ILE A 123 -20.27 10.26 -25.77
CA ILE A 123 -21.10 10.05 -24.59
C ILE A 123 -21.01 11.29 -23.70
N ASP A 124 -22.18 11.74 -23.25
CA ASP A 124 -22.31 12.76 -22.22
C ASP A 124 -22.40 12.09 -20.84
N VAL A 125 -21.60 12.56 -19.89
CA VAL A 125 -21.61 12.08 -18.50
C VAL A 125 -22.05 13.22 -17.60
N SER A 126 -23.24 13.08 -17.02
CA SER A 126 -23.77 14.04 -16.05
C SER A 126 -22.88 14.12 -14.81
N ASN A 127 -22.76 15.34 -14.27
CA ASN A 127 -22.10 15.62 -13.00
C ASN A 127 -22.59 14.74 -11.82
N ILE A 128 -23.88 14.36 -11.80
CA ILE A 128 -24.47 13.51 -10.76
C ILE A 128 -23.76 12.15 -10.69
N PHE A 129 -23.34 11.60 -11.84
CA PHE A 129 -22.58 10.35 -11.90
C PHE A 129 -21.08 10.57 -11.81
N LEU A 130 -20.61 11.65 -12.42
CA LEU A 130 -19.18 11.95 -12.51
C LEU A 130 -18.55 12.24 -11.15
N ILE A 131 -19.20 13.05 -10.30
CA ILE A 131 -18.63 13.45 -9.00
C ILE A 131 -18.41 12.23 -8.09
N PRO A 132 -19.42 11.36 -7.85
CA PRO A 132 -19.20 10.14 -7.07
C PRO A 132 -18.12 9.23 -7.67
N PHE A 133 -18.06 9.13 -9.00
CA PHE A 133 -17.06 8.31 -9.67
C PHE A 133 -15.63 8.84 -9.50
N LEU A 134 -15.42 10.15 -9.65
CA LEU A 134 -14.13 10.79 -9.40
C LEU A 134 -13.71 10.65 -7.95
N ALA A 135 -14.63 10.85 -7.00
CA ALA A 135 -14.36 10.66 -5.58
C ALA A 135 -13.96 9.21 -5.26
N LEU A 136 -14.71 8.24 -5.79
CA LEU A 136 -14.41 6.82 -5.62
C LEU A 136 -13.05 6.44 -6.24
N SER A 137 -12.73 7.02 -7.41
CA SER A 137 -11.45 6.82 -8.08
C SER A 137 -10.28 7.27 -7.20
N VAL A 138 -10.35 8.48 -6.63
CA VAL A 138 -9.32 8.99 -5.72
C VAL A 138 -9.20 8.12 -4.47
N VAL A 139 -10.33 7.77 -3.83
CA VAL A 139 -10.33 6.95 -2.61
C VAL A 139 -9.72 5.57 -2.88
N THR A 140 -10.09 4.95 -4.00
CA THR A 140 -9.55 3.64 -4.39
C THR A 140 -8.06 3.73 -4.71
N GLY A 141 -7.64 4.79 -5.41
CA GLY A 141 -6.23 5.08 -5.68
C GLY A 141 -5.40 5.20 -4.41
N LEU A 142 -5.89 5.97 -3.43
CA LEU A 142 -5.24 6.12 -2.12
C LEU A 142 -5.16 4.81 -1.34
N ILE A 143 -6.20 3.98 -1.39
CA ILE A 143 -6.22 2.67 -0.73
C ILE A 143 -5.18 1.73 -1.36
N PHE A 144 -5.14 1.64 -2.69
CA PHE A 144 -4.24 0.75 -3.40
C PHE A 144 -2.77 1.18 -3.30
N LEU A 145 -2.50 2.48 -3.31
CA LEU A 145 -1.14 3.02 -3.14
C LEU A 145 -0.70 3.12 -1.68
N ARG A 146 -1.56 2.76 -0.72
CA ARG A 146 -1.20 2.76 0.70
C ARG A 146 -0.11 1.70 0.97
N PRO A 147 1.01 2.05 1.63
CA PRO A 147 2.10 1.10 1.90
C PRO A 147 1.62 -0.19 2.57
N SER A 148 0.69 -0.09 3.52
CA SER A 148 0.12 -1.25 4.22
C SER A 148 -0.72 -2.18 3.35
N PHE A 149 -1.31 -1.67 2.27
CA PHE A 149 -2.09 -2.48 1.31
C PHE A 149 -1.15 -3.21 0.36
N ILE A 150 -0.11 -2.51 -0.10
CA ILE A 150 0.94 -3.05 -0.96
C ILE A 150 1.68 -4.19 -0.25
N THR A 151 2.07 -4.03 1.01
CA THR A 151 2.76 -5.10 1.75
C THR A 151 1.90 -6.33 1.98
N LYS A 152 0.58 -6.15 2.14
CA LYS A 152 -0.37 -7.24 2.40
C LYS A 152 -0.83 -7.98 1.14
N TYR A 153 -0.94 -7.28 0.00
CA TYR A 153 -1.57 -7.82 -1.21
C TYR A 153 -0.68 -7.78 -2.46
N GLY A 154 0.44 -7.06 -2.41
CA GLY A 154 1.37 -6.86 -3.53
C GLY A 154 2.51 -7.86 -3.59
N HIS A 155 2.83 -8.60 -2.52
CA HIS A 155 3.91 -9.60 -2.55
C HIS A 155 3.40 -11.02 -2.46
N THR A 156 3.84 -11.86 -3.40
CA THR A 156 3.71 -13.33 -3.38
C THR A 156 5.04 -14.04 -3.10
N GLY A 157 6.15 -13.31 -2.99
CA GLY A 157 7.46 -13.82 -2.61
C GLY A 157 7.91 -13.36 -1.21
N GLU A 158 8.89 -14.06 -0.63
CA GLU A 158 9.58 -13.62 0.60
C GLU A 158 10.03 -12.16 0.43
N LEU A 159 9.81 -11.33 1.47
CA LEU A 159 10.25 -9.93 1.47
C LEU A 159 11.71 -9.86 1.02
N PRO A 160 12.11 -8.88 0.18
CA PRO A 160 13.51 -8.71 -0.22
C PRO A 160 14.44 -8.63 1.00
N GLU A 161 13.97 -8.06 2.11
CA GLU A 161 14.69 -8.05 3.40
C GLU A 161 14.99 -9.46 3.93
N LEU A 162 14.05 -10.40 3.78
CA LEU A 162 14.24 -11.80 4.18
C LEU A 162 15.15 -12.55 3.21
N ILE A 163 15.15 -12.21 1.92
CA ILE A 163 16.04 -12.80 0.91
C ILE A 163 17.46 -12.27 1.10
N GLU A 164 17.65 -10.96 1.37
CA GLU A 164 18.95 -10.37 1.70
C GLU A 164 19.51 -10.97 2.99
N LEU A 165 18.70 -11.13 4.05
CA LEU A 165 19.09 -11.83 5.29
C LEU A 165 19.52 -13.30 5.02
N LYS A 166 18.90 -13.97 4.05
CA LYS A 166 19.18 -15.38 3.70
C LYS A 166 20.37 -15.51 2.75
N GLU A 167 20.54 -14.60 1.79
CA GLU A 167 21.69 -14.54 0.89
C GLU A 167 22.96 -14.07 1.62
N ASP A 168 22.88 -13.14 2.58
CA ASP A 168 24.04 -12.78 3.41
C ASP A 168 24.52 -13.98 4.24
N THR A 169 23.59 -14.87 4.62
CA THR A 169 23.89 -16.11 5.35
C THR A 169 24.48 -17.20 4.44
N VAL A 170 24.15 -17.22 3.14
CA VAL A 170 24.54 -18.29 2.20
C VAL A 170 25.75 -17.93 1.33
N THR A 171 25.93 -16.66 0.96
CA THR A 171 27.00 -16.22 0.04
C THR A 171 28.33 -15.98 0.78
N LYS A 172 28.28 -15.70 2.09
CA LYS A 172 29.46 -15.71 2.96
C LYS A 172 29.64 -17.10 3.56
N GLY A 173 30.01 -18.06 2.72
CA GLY A 173 30.60 -19.29 3.22
C GLY A 173 31.83 -18.96 4.06
N GLY A 174 31.70 -19.02 5.38
CA GLY A 174 32.82 -19.05 6.32
C GLY A 174 33.67 -17.77 6.39
N SER A 175 33.20 -16.82 7.19
CA SER A 175 33.95 -16.44 8.40
C SER A 175 32.93 -15.85 9.36
N PRO A 176 32.86 -16.32 10.62
CA PRO A 176 32.09 -15.63 11.63
C PRO A 176 32.67 -14.22 11.67
N ILE A 177 31.87 -13.24 11.29
CA ILE A 177 32.18 -11.87 11.65
C ILE A 177 32.00 -11.87 13.16
N ASP A 178 33.10 -12.07 13.88
CA ASP A 178 33.31 -11.50 15.20
C ASP A 178 33.14 -9.98 15.02
N ALA A 179 31.89 -9.56 14.85
CA ALA A 179 31.49 -8.30 15.40
C ALA A 179 31.76 -8.54 16.88
N GLU A 180 32.75 -7.85 17.42
CA GLU A 180 32.74 -7.45 18.82
C GLU A 180 31.47 -6.60 19.04
N MET A 181 30.28 -7.20 18.87
CA MET A 181 29.20 -6.94 19.79
C MET A 181 29.84 -7.25 21.14
N PRO A 182 29.87 -6.31 22.09
CA PRO A 182 30.16 -6.71 23.46
C PRO A 182 29.28 -7.93 23.72
N GLU A 183 29.86 -9.04 24.17
CA GLU A 183 29.10 -10.19 24.63
C GLU A 183 28.23 -9.69 25.77
N ILE A 184 27.05 -9.16 25.46
CA ILE A 184 25.98 -8.95 26.41
C ILE A 184 25.48 -10.36 26.65
N HIS A 185 26.23 -11.11 27.45
CA HIS A 185 25.72 -12.31 28.07
C HIS A 185 24.39 -11.92 28.68
N ALA A 186 23.33 -12.70 28.37
CA ALA A 186 22.07 -12.59 29.09
C ALA A 186 22.41 -12.47 30.58
N PRO A 187 21.93 -11.44 31.28
CA PRO A 187 22.30 -11.22 32.66
C PRO A 187 21.99 -12.50 33.42
N LYS A 188 23.03 -13.19 33.90
CA LYS A 188 22.83 -14.37 34.73
C LYS A 188 21.98 -13.91 35.91
N PRO A 189 20.88 -14.60 36.22
CA PRO A 189 20.00 -14.18 37.29
C PRO A 189 20.79 -14.11 38.60
N THR A 190 21.03 -12.90 39.07
CA THR A 190 21.54 -12.62 40.41
C THR A 190 20.37 -12.64 41.38
N ALA A 191 20.62 -12.89 42.67
CA ALA A 191 19.57 -12.82 43.69
C ALA A 191 18.81 -11.48 43.66
N ASP A 192 19.51 -10.38 43.35
CA ASP A 192 18.94 -9.05 43.22
C ASP A 192 18.02 -8.90 42.00
N SER A 193 18.35 -9.52 40.86
CA SER A 193 17.50 -9.50 39.66
C SER A 193 16.21 -10.29 39.84
N VAL A 194 16.28 -11.41 40.57
CA VAL A 194 15.12 -12.23 40.92
C VAL A 194 14.22 -11.51 41.92
N ALA A 195 14.80 -10.82 42.90
CA ALA A 195 14.06 -9.99 43.85
C ALA A 195 13.36 -8.82 43.14
N SER A 196 14.05 -8.13 42.23
CA SER A 196 13.47 -7.04 41.44
C SER A 196 12.31 -7.52 40.55
N LEU A 197 12.46 -8.67 39.88
CA LEU A 197 11.38 -9.28 39.12
C LEU A 197 10.17 -9.62 40.00
N ARG A 198 10.41 -10.20 41.18
CA ARG A 198 9.37 -10.52 42.16
C ARG A 198 8.61 -9.26 42.60
N ASP A 199 9.32 -8.19 42.93
CA ASP A 199 8.73 -6.92 43.36
C ASP A 199 7.84 -6.32 42.26
N ILE A 200 8.28 -6.37 41.01
CA ILE A 200 7.51 -5.89 39.86
C ILE A 200 6.24 -6.71 39.65
N LEU A 201 6.34 -8.03 39.74
CA LEU A 201 5.19 -8.91 39.59
C LEU A 201 4.17 -8.73 40.72
N MET A 202 4.64 -8.54 41.97
CA MET A 202 3.78 -8.23 43.12
C MET A 202 3.10 -6.88 42.98
N GLU A 203 3.81 -5.84 42.53
CA GLU A 203 3.24 -4.51 42.30
C GLU A 203 2.10 -4.53 41.27
N HIS A 204 2.21 -5.40 40.26
CA HIS A 204 1.17 -5.62 39.25
C HIS A 204 0.08 -6.62 39.68
N GLY A 205 0.03 -6.99 40.96
CA GLY A 205 -1.03 -7.84 41.51
C GLY A 205 -0.92 -9.31 41.12
N THR A 206 0.25 -9.76 40.65
CA THR A 206 0.51 -11.18 40.38
C THR A 206 0.61 -11.93 41.71
N THR A 207 -0.05 -13.08 41.79
CA THR A 207 -0.05 -13.88 43.03
C THR A 207 1.28 -14.64 43.20
N ASP A 208 1.72 -14.83 44.45
CA ASP A 208 2.95 -15.59 44.77
C ASP A 208 3.07 -16.97 44.07
N PRO A 209 1.99 -17.78 43.92
CA PRO A 209 2.05 -19.03 43.19
C PRO A 209 2.46 -18.85 41.72
N VAL A 210 1.91 -17.84 41.05
CA VAL A 210 2.21 -17.52 39.64
C VAL A 210 3.64 -17.01 39.51
N ILE A 211 4.09 -16.16 40.44
CA ILE A 211 5.47 -15.66 40.45
C ILE A 211 6.47 -16.81 40.59
N ASN A 212 6.21 -17.75 41.50
CA ASN A 212 7.09 -18.90 41.69
C ASN A 212 7.12 -19.81 40.46
N LEU A 213 6.01 -19.96 39.72
CA LEU A 213 5.98 -20.68 38.44
C LEU A 213 6.85 -20.02 37.38
N ILE A 214 6.80 -18.68 37.28
CA ILE A 214 7.64 -17.89 36.36
C ILE A 214 9.12 -18.08 36.72
N LEU A 215 9.50 -17.90 37.98
CA LEU A 215 10.89 -18.05 38.44
C LEU A 215 11.42 -19.47 38.23
N ASN A 216 10.60 -20.49 38.51
CA ASN A 216 10.98 -21.89 38.33
C ASN A 216 11.04 -22.31 36.85
N SER A 217 10.46 -21.54 35.93
CA SER A 217 10.55 -21.78 34.48
C SER A 217 11.86 -21.29 33.85
N GLY A 218 12.76 -20.72 34.65
CA GLY A 218 14.04 -20.18 34.19
C GLY A 218 13.98 -18.71 33.77
N ILE A 219 12.87 -18.03 34.03
CA ILE A 219 12.72 -16.58 33.84
C ILE A 219 13.10 -15.90 35.15
N GLY A 220 14.36 -15.51 35.28
CA GLY A 220 14.92 -14.92 36.50
C GLY A 220 15.06 -13.40 36.44
N THR A 221 14.86 -12.79 35.26
CA THR A 221 15.01 -11.35 35.04
C THR A 221 13.79 -10.74 34.34
N THR A 222 13.59 -9.44 34.51
CA THR A 222 12.51 -8.67 33.87
C THR A 222 12.64 -8.66 32.34
N THR A 223 13.87 -8.65 31.84
CA THR A 223 14.18 -8.74 30.41
C THR A 223 13.85 -10.11 29.82
N GLU A 224 14.14 -11.20 30.54
CA GLU A 224 13.72 -12.55 30.14
C GLU A 224 12.20 -12.68 30.13
N LEU A 225 11.52 -12.09 31.13
CA LEU A 225 10.05 -12.08 31.15
C LEU A 225 9.49 -11.29 29.97
N ALA A 226 10.04 -10.11 29.67
CA ALA A 226 9.61 -9.29 28.53
C ALA A 226 9.90 -9.94 27.16
N ALA A 227 10.90 -10.81 27.08
CA ALA A 227 11.24 -11.59 25.89
C ALA A 227 10.37 -12.85 25.73
N THR A 228 9.57 -13.21 26.74
CA THR A 228 8.67 -14.37 26.70
C THR A 228 7.36 -14.00 26.00
N SER A 229 6.82 -14.91 25.18
CA SER A 229 5.52 -14.69 24.53
C SER A 229 4.35 -14.92 25.50
N ALA A 230 3.22 -14.24 25.27
CA ALA A 230 2.02 -14.42 26.10
C ALA A 230 1.49 -15.87 26.08
N ASP A 231 1.64 -16.55 24.96
CA ASP A 231 1.26 -17.96 24.83
C ASP A 231 2.16 -18.86 25.71
N GLN A 232 3.47 -18.63 25.73
CA GLN A 232 4.39 -19.35 26.61
C GLN A 232 4.12 -19.04 28.09
N LEU A 233 3.87 -17.77 28.41
CA LEU A 233 3.58 -17.35 29.79
C LEU A 233 2.28 -17.97 30.30
N ALA A 234 1.22 -17.99 29.47
CA ALA A 234 -0.05 -18.64 29.80
C ALA A 234 0.13 -20.16 30.03
N ILE A 235 0.96 -20.84 29.24
CA ILE A 235 1.28 -22.27 29.42
C ILE A 235 2.03 -22.52 30.74
N ILE A 236 2.99 -21.67 31.09
CA ILE A 236 3.81 -21.81 32.31
C ILE A 236 2.99 -21.53 33.57
N THR A 237 2.15 -20.50 33.53
CA THR A 237 1.46 -19.97 34.71
C THR A 237 0.03 -20.48 34.90
N GLY A 238 -0.57 -21.05 33.84
CA GLY A 238 -1.98 -21.41 33.82
C GLY A 238 -2.93 -20.21 33.73
N LEU A 239 -2.41 -18.99 33.51
CA LEU A 239 -3.20 -17.78 33.31
C LEU A 239 -3.97 -17.83 31.98
N GLY A 240 -5.07 -17.08 31.90
CA GLY A 240 -5.73 -16.83 30.63
C GLY A 240 -4.80 -16.06 29.68
N LYS A 241 -4.84 -16.34 28.37
CA LYS A 241 -3.99 -15.65 27.38
C LYS A 241 -4.04 -14.13 27.50
N ARG A 242 -5.23 -13.58 27.74
CA ARG A 242 -5.43 -12.14 27.92
C ARG A 242 -4.76 -11.60 29.19
N GLU A 243 -4.80 -12.35 30.29
CA GLU A 243 -4.15 -11.98 31.54
C GLU A 243 -2.61 -12.04 31.41
N ALA A 244 -2.10 -13.01 30.65
CA ALA A 244 -0.68 -13.10 30.32
C ALA A 244 -0.20 -11.95 29.41
N GLU A 245 -1.02 -11.54 28.43
CA GLU A 245 -0.75 -10.36 27.59
C GLU A 245 -0.72 -9.07 28.42
N ASP A 246 -1.71 -8.88 29.30
CA ASP A 246 -1.80 -7.71 30.18
C ASP A 246 -0.59 -7.63 31.14
N LEU A 247 -0.15 -8.78 31.68
CA LEU A 247 1.03 -8.86 32.54
C LEU A 247 2.33 -8.53 31.79
N LEU A 248 2.52 -9.06 30.58
CA LEU A 248 3.70 -8.76 29.76
C LEU A 248 3.75 -7.29 29.36
N MET A 249 2.61 -6.71 28.99
CA MET A 249 2.53 -5.29 28.65
C MET A 249 2.84 -4.40 29.85
N ALA A 250 2.40 -4.77 31.06
CA ALA A 250 2.72 -4.05 32.29
C ALA A 250 4.24 -4.07 32.59
N VAL A 251 4.86 -5.25 32.47
CA VAL A 251 6.31 -5.43 32.66
C VAL A 251 7.10 -4.64 31.61
N GLN A 252 6.72 -4.72 30.33
CA GLN A 252 7.36 -3.96 29.26
C GLN A 252 7.23 -2.44 29.48
N LYS A 253 6.05 -1.95 29.85
CA LYS A 253 5.85 -0.53 30.17
C LYS A 253 6.79 -0.08 31.30
N LYS A 254 6.97 -0.90 32.34
CA LYS A 254 7.88 -0.55 33.43
C LYS A 254 9.35 -0.55 33.02
N ILE A 255 9.77 -1.46 32.15
CA ILE A 255 11.14 -1.47 31.60
C ILE A 255 11.40 -0.21 30.75
N TRP A 256 10.41 0.22 29.95
CA TRP A 256 10.57 1.35 29.04
C TRP A 256 10.41 2.72 29.70
N PHE A 257 9.67 2.81 30.80
CA PHE A 257 9.33 4.09 31.45
C PHE A 257 9.79 4.19 32.92
N GLY A 258 10.47 3.17 33.45
CA GLY A 258 10.87 3.11 34.87
C GLY A 258 12.02 4.04 35.28
N ASP A 259 12.71 4.65 34.31
CA ASP A 259 13.82 5.59 34.54
C ASP A 259 13.43 7.07 34.32
N ILE A 260 12.13 7.38 34.19
CA ILE A 260 11.57 8.76 34.11
C ILE A 260 10.74 9.04 35.37
#